data_AF-A0A955QUW9-F1
#
_entry.id   AF-A0A955QUW9-F1
#
_cell.length_a   1.000
_cell.length_b   1.000
_cell.length_c   1.000
_cell.angle_alpha   90.00
_cell.angle_beta   90.00
_cell.angle_gamma   90.00
#
_symmetry.space_group_name_H-M   'P 1'
#
loop_
_entity.id
_entity.type
_entity.pdbx_description
1 polymer ?
#
loop_
_entity_poly.entity_id
_entity_poly.type
_entity_poly.pdbx_seq_one_letter_code
_entity_poly.pdbx_strand_id
1 'polypeptide(L)'
;MNRFISQSLLFISYALLSGCATANILPAPSSPTMIEQLLMAQAVESSLEPQSPPTTIPIPPGASICLAATGLASNQQFMIGVLSGWLGKQDYVIQQNCTLATYRAQIILQTLGTEQAKSFFGMPEVQGSILPFALPEL
;
A
#
# COMPACT_ATOMS: atom_id res chain seq x y z
N MET A 1 -41.43 51.32 21.50
CA MET A 1 -40.02 51.07 21.13
C MET A 1 -39.57 49.63 21.45
N ASN A 2 -39.83 49.09 22.65
CA ASN A 2 -39.32 47.76 23.06
C ASN A 2 -39.80 46.54 22.25
N ARG A 3 -41.03 46.53 21.69
CA ARG A 3 -41.52 45.37 20.90
C ARG A 3 -40.84 45.25 19.53
N PHE A 4 -40.45 46.36 18.92
CA PHE A 4 -39.74 46.39 17.63
C PHE A 4 -38.28 45.92 17.77
N ILE A 5 -37.64 46.28 18.88
CA ILE A 5 -36.28 45.85 19.21
C ILE A 5 -36.24 44.34 19.50
N SER A 6 -37.24 43.83 20.24
CA SER A 6 -37.35 42.39 20.54
C SER A 6 -37.58 41.53 19.29
N GLN A 7 -38.41 41.96 18.34
CA GLN A 7 -38.62 41.22 17.10
C GLN A 7 -37.38 41.22 16.19
N SER A 8 -36.63 42.32 16.15
CA SER A 8 -35.40 42.41 15.35
C SER A 8 -34.30 41.48 15.88
N LEU A 9 -34.16 41.35 17.20
CA LEU A 9 -33.23 40.42 17.84
C LEU A 9 -33.57 38.95 17.55
N LEU A 10 -34.85 38.63 17.47
CA LEU A 10 -35.34 37.28 17.18
C LEU A 10 -35.08 36.87 15.72
N PHE A 11 -35.18 37.82 14.79
CA PHE A 11 -34.80 37.59 13.40
C PHE A 11 -33.30 37.40 13.22
N ILE A 12 -32.48 38.17 13.95
CA ILE A 12 -31.02 38.07 13.90
C ILE A 12 -30.54 36.73 14.47
N SER A 13 -31.14 36.24 15.57
CA SER A 13 -30.79 34.93 16.11
C SER A 13 -31.14 33.79 15.15
N TYR A 14 -32.31 33.86 14.50
CA TYR A 14 -32.73 32.87 13.50
C TYR A 14 -31.81 32.86 12.27
N ALA A 15 -31.30 34.01 11.86
CA ALA A 15 -30.33 34.11 10.76
C ALA A 15 -28.97 33.50 11.12
N LEU A 16 -28.49 33.70 12.36
CA LEU A 16 -27.20 33.16 12.84
C LEU A 16 -27.22 31.62 12.98
N LEU A 17 -28.39 31.01 13.18
CA LEU A 17 -28.58 29.56 13.26
C LEU A 17 -28.57 28.87 11.88
N SER A 18 -28.60 29.63 10.77
CA SER A 18 -28.58 29.09 9.40
C SER A 18 -27.18 28.97 8.78
N GLY A 19 -26.15 28.78 9.62
CA GLY A 19 -24.80 28.50 9.16
C GLY A 19 -24.71 27.11 8.52
N CYS A 20 -24.89 27.03 7.20
CA CYS A 20 -24.55 25.83 6.44
C CYS A 20 -23.04 25.62 6.49
N ALA A 21 -22.58 24.60 7.21
CA ALA A 21 -21.20 24.13 7.11
C ALA A 21 -20.99 23.54 5.71
N THR A 22 -20.36 24.30 4.81
CA THR A 22 -19.99 23.81 3.48
C THR A 22 -18.78 22.89 3.65
N ALA A 23 -18.98 21.58 3.59
CA ALA A 23 -17.87 20.63 3.50
C ALA A 23 -17.23 20.77 2.11
N ASN A 24 -15.96 21.19 2.07
CA ASN A 24 -15.20 21.24 0.83
C ASN A 24 -14.66 19.83 0.54
N ILE A 25 -15.17 19.19 -0.51
CA ILE A 25 -14.69 17.88 -0.95
C ILE A 25 -13.38 18.13 -1.68
N LEU A 26 -12.27 17.92 -0.98
CA LEU A 26 -10.94 17.95 -1.59
C LEU A 26 -10.88 16.84 -2.67
N PRO A 27 -10.34 17.13 -3.87
CA PRO A 27 -10.11 16.10 -4.87
C PRO A 27 -9.21 15.02 -4.28
N ALA A 28 -9.59 13.76 -4.42
CA ALA A 28 -8.72 12.65 -4.06
C ALA A 28 -7.41 12.78 -4.85
N PRO A 29 -6.24 12.54 -4.21
CA PRO A 29 -4.97 12.57 -4.93
C PRO A 29 -5.02 11.56 -6.08
N SER A 30 -4.47 11.93 -7.25
CA SER A 30 -4.48 11.08 -8.45
C SER A 30 -3.68 9.79 -8.31
N SER A 31 -2.93 9.63 -7.21
CA SER A 31 -2.15 8.45 -6.86
C SER A 31 -2.10 8.30 -5.33
N PRO A 32 -2.20 7.07 -4.80
CA PRO A 32 -2.11 6.83 -3.36
C PRO A 32 -0.75 7.25 -2.82
N THR A 33 -0.75 7.89 -1.66
CA THR A 33 0.45 8.28 -0.90
C THR A 33 1.19 7.05 -0.37
N MET A 34 2.44 7.21 0.08
CA MET A 34 3.24 6.09 0.63
C MET A 34 2.54 5.42 1.82
N ILE A 35 1.89 6.20 2.69
CA ILE A 35 1.15 5.68 3.84
C ILE A 35 -0.05 4.85 3.35
N GLU A 36 -0.82 5.36 2.38
CA GLU A 36 -1.96 4.63 1.83
C GLU A 36 -1.53 3.33 1.14
N GLN A 37 -0.43 3.36 0.37
CA GLN A 37 0.15 2.18 -0.25
C GLN A 37 0.59 1.14 0.81
N LEU A 38 1.22 1.59 1.90
CA LEU A 38 1.62 0.72 3.01
C LEU A 38 0.40 0.11 3.71
N LEU A 39 -0.60 0.92 4.06
CA LEU A 39 -1.81 0.45 4.74
C LEU A 39 -2.59 -0.53 3.87
N MET A 40 -2.66 -0.30 2.55
CA MET A 40 -3.27 -1.24 1.60
C MET A 40 -2.48 -2.56 1.55
N ALA A 41 -1.15 -2.51 1.48
CA ALA A 41 -0.31 -3.69 1.49
C ALA A 41 -0.51 -4.50 2.79
N GLN A 42 -0.46 -3.84 3.94
CA GLN A 42 -0.70 -4.46 5.25
C GLN A 42 -2.11 -5.04 5.39
N ALA A 43 -3.13 -4.33 4.90
CA ALA A 43 -4.51 -4.82 4.93
C ALA A 43 -4.67 -6.09 4.07
N VAL A 44 -4.03 -6.14 2.91
CA VAL A 44 -4.05 -7.34 2.04
C VAL A 44 -3.27 -8.49 2.67
N GLU A 45 -2.06 -8.24 3.18
CA GLU A 45 -1.23 -9.25 3.84
C GLU A 45 -1.95 -9.86 5.04
N SER A 46 -2.47 -9.02 5.94
CA SER A 46 -3.22 -9.48 7.13
C SER A 46 -4.51 -10.20 6.77
N SER A 47 -5.19 -9.82 5.68
CA SER A 47 -6.41 -10.51 5.23
C SER A 47 -6.13 -11.87 4.61
N LEU A 48 -4.96 -12.05 4.00
CA LEU A 48 -4.54 -13.30 3.37
C LEU A 48 -3.75 -14.21 4.33
N GLU A 49 -3.40 -13.71 5.51
CA GLU A 49 -2.66 -14.47 6.51
C GLU A 49 -3.53 -15.66 6.98
N PRO A 50 -3.07 -16.91 6.78
CA PRO A 50 -3.86 -18.07 7.15
C PRO A 50 -4.12 -18.08 8.66
N GLN A 51 -5.38 -18.14 9.10
CA GLN A 51 -5.76 -18.26 10.51
C GLN A 51 -5.40 -19.62 11.14
N SER A 52 -4.67 -20.46 10.41
CA SER A 52 -4.24 -21.82 10.77
C SER A 52 -2.71 -21.87 10.77
N PRO A 53 -2.07 -22.74 11.57
CA PRO A 53 -0.60 -22.79 11.64
C PRO A 53 0.00 -22.91 10.23
N PRO A 54 1.11 -22.20 9.95
CA PRO A 54 1.70 -22.16 8.63
C PRO A 54 1.94 -23.60 8.18
N THR A 55 1.17 -24.02 7.18
CA THR A 55 1.38 -25.31 6.55
C THR A 55 2.63 -25.16 5.71
N THR A 56 3.79 -25.35 6.35
CA THR A 56 5.07 -25.44 5.65
C THR A 56 4.95 -26.65 4.72
N ILE A 57 4.75 -26.40 3.43
CA ILE A 57 4.81 -27.45 2.42
C ILE A 57 6.29 -27.78 2.26
N PRO A 58 6.78 -28.94 2.75
CA PRO A 58 8.19 -29.28 2.61
C PRO A 58 8.48 -29.52 1.13
N ILE A 59 9.33 -28.69 0.53
CA ILE A 59 9.80 -28.87 -0.84
C ILE A 59 10.99 -29.82 -0.79
N PRO A 60 10.88 -31.05 -1.36
CA PRO A 60 11.97 -32.01 -1.29
C PRO A 60 13.21 -31.51 -2.05
N PRO A 61 14.43 -31.81 -1.57
CA PRO A 61 15.65 -31.51 -2.32
C PRO A 61 15.61 -32.22 -3.70
N GLY A 62 16.20 -31.60 -4.71
CA GLY A 62 16.11 -32.06 -6.11
C GLY A 62 14.82 -31.64 -6.84
N ALA A 63 13.85 -31.02 -6.16
CA ALA A 63 12.61 -30.57 -6.79
C ALA A 63 12.87 -29.49 -7.85
N SER A 64 12.04 -29.51 -8.91
CA SER A 64 12.06 -28.47 -9.93
C SER A 64 11.21 -27.27 -9.51
N ILE A 65 11.81 -26.09 -9.54
CA ILE A 65 11.20 -24.83 -9.09
C ILE A 65 11.27 -23.80 -10.22
N CYS A 66 10.14 -23.16 -10.51
CA CYS A 66 10.09 -21.97 -11.34
C CYS A 66 9.99 -20.71 -10.48
N LEU A 67 10.79 -19.69 -10.79
CA LEU A 67 10.75 -18.39 -10.13
C LEU A 67 10.03 -17.37 -11.01
N ALA A 68 9.07 -16.66 -10.45
CA ALA A 68 8.42 -15.53 -11.09
C ALA A 68 8.46 -14.34 -10.14
N ALA A 69 8.79 -13.14 -10.65
CA ALA A 69 8.82 -11.92 -9.87
C ALA A 69 7.80 -10.90 -10.41
N THR A 70 7.18 -10.16 -9.50
CA THR A 70 6.23 -9.07 -9.79
C THR A 70 6.60 -7.84 -8.98
N GLY A 71 6.36 -6.64 -9.52
CA GLY A 71 6.74 -5.36 -8.90
C GLY A 71 7.66 -4.55 -9.81
N LEU A 72 8.64 -3.83 -9.26
CA LEU A 72 9.50 -2.91 -10.02
C LEU A 72 10.32 -3.63 -11.10
N ALA A 73 10.00 -3.35 -12.37
CA ALA A 73 10.50 -4.11 -13.53
C ALA A 73 12.02 -4.16 -13.65
N SER A 74 12.72 -3.07 -13.27
CA SER A 74 14.19 -2.98 -13.37
C SER A 74 14.93 -4.00 -12.50
N ASN A 75 14.31 -4.48 -11.42
CA ASN A 75 14.98 -5.31 -10.41
C ASN A 75 14.49 -6.76 -10.42
N GLN A 76 13.46 -7.08 -11.19
CA GLN A 76 12.87 -8.43 -11.24
C GLN A 76 13.88 -9.50 -11.70
N GLN A 77 14.57 -9.26 -12.82
CA GLN A 77 15.52 -10.21 -13.39
C GLN A 77 16.74 -10.42 -12.49
N PHE A 78 17.23 -9.35 -11.87
CA PHE A 78 18.31 -9.44 -10.90
C PHE A 78 17.92 -10.31 -9.70
N MET A 79 16.72 -10.08 -9.14
CA MET A 79 16.20 -10.86 -8.00
C MET A 79 16.04 -12.34 -8.35
N ILE A 80 15.48 -12.64 -9.53
CA ILE A 80 15.36 -14.01 -10.03
C ILE A 80 16.75 -14.66 -10.15
N GLY A 81 17.74 -13.93 -10.68
CA GLY A 81 19.12 -14.41 -10.77
C GLY A 81 19.72 -14.76 -9.41
N VAL A 82 19.63 -13.86 -8.43
CA VAL A 82 20.15 -14.08 -7.07
C VAL A 82 19.49 -15.28 -6.41
N LEU A 83 18.15 -15.36 -6.46
CA LEU A 83 17.40 -16.45 -5.82
C LEU A 83 17.61 -17.79 -6.53
N SER A 84 17.73 -17.79 -7.86
CA SER A 84 18.07 -19.00 -8.61
C SER A 84 19.44 -19.56 -8.22
N GLY A 85 20.44 -18.69 -8.05
CA GLY A 85 21.77 -19.10 -7.60
C GLY A 85 21.79 -19.59 -6.16
N TRP A 86 20.98 -19.01 -5.28
CA TRP A 86 20.84 -19.47 -3.89
C TRP A 86 20.13 -20.83 -3.82
N LEU A 87 19.02 -21.01 -4.53
CA LEU A 87 18.28 -22.28 -4.57
C LEU A 87 19.07 -23.40 -5.24
N GLY A 88 19.85 -23.11 -6.29
CA GLY A 88 20.72 -24.10 -6.91
C GLY A 88 21.78 -24.66 -5.96
N LYS A 89 22.27 -23.86 -4.99
CA LYS A 89 23.19 -24.34 -3.93
C LYS A 89 22.52 -25.26 -2.92
N GLN A 90 21.19 -25.22 -2.81
CA GLN A 90 20.38 -26.06 -1.94
C GLN A 90 19.86 -27.31 -2.66
N ASP A 91 20.47 -27.67 -3.79
CA ASP A 91 20.12 -28.84 -4.60
C ASP A 91 18.76 -28.76 -5.31
N TYR A 92 18.24 -27.55 -5.58
CA TYR A 92 17.02 -27.36 -6.37
C TYR A 92 17.31 -27.14 -7.85
N VAL A 93 16.45 -27.68 -8.72
CA VAL A 93 16.56 -27.51 -10.17
C VAL A 93 15.71 -26.32 -10.60
N ILE A 94 16.35 -25.29 -11.14
CA ILE A 94 15.64 -24.10 -11.60
C ILE A 94 15.16 -24.29 -13.04
N GLN A 95 13.85 -24.19 -13.24
CA GLN A 95 13.22 -24.32 -14.54
C GLN A 95 12.74 -22.96 -15.05
N GLN A 96 13.12 -22.60 -16.28
CA GLN A 96 12.69 -21.34 -16.90
C GLN A 96 11.21 -21.36 -17.29
N ASN A 97 10.69 -22.52 -17.69
CA ASN A 97 9.29 -22.69 -18.04
C ASN A 97 8.49 -23.21 -16.84
N CYS A 98 7.64 -22.36 -16.28
CA CYS A 98 6.82 -22.72 -15.12
C CYS A 98 5.83 -23.87 -15.37
N THR A 99 5.46 -24.19 -16.62
CA THR A 99 4.57 -25.31 -16.93
C THR A 99 5.24 -26.67 -16.71
N LEU A 100 6.58 -26.72 -16.73
CA LEU A 100 7.35 -27.94 -16.54
C LEU A 100 7.87 -28.11 -15.10
N ALA A 101 7.66 -27.11 -14.23
CA ALA A 101 8.15 -27.13 -12.87
C ALA A 101 7.15 -27.77 -11.91
N THR A 102 7.65 -28.52 -10.93
CA THR A 102 6.85 -29.13 -9.86
C THR A 102 6.31 -28.06 -8.90
N TYR A 103 7.11 -27.03 -8.64
CA TYR A 103 6.74 -25.91 -7.78
C TYR A 103 6.95 -24.57 -8.47
N ARG A 104 6.13 -23.59 -8.12
CA ARG A 104 6.30 -22.20 -8.53
C ARG A 104 6.43 -21.32 -7.30
N ALA A 105 7.52 -20.56 -7.22
CA ALA A 105 7.69 -19.52 -6.22
C ALA A 105 7.42 -18.15 -6.85
N GLN A 106 6.46 -17.43 -6.28
CA GLN A 106 6.14 -16.06 -6.67
C GLN A 106 6.82 -15.10 -5.71
N ILE A 107 7.65 -14.22 -6.25
CA ILE A 107 8.41 -13.21 -5.51
C ILE A 107 7.68 -11.88 -5.71
N ILE A 108 7.25 -11.26 -4.62
CA ILE A 108 6.58 -9.96 -4.66
C ILE A 108 7.59 -8.89 -4.20
N LEU A 109 8.00 -8.05 -5.13
CA LEU A 109 8.83 -6.88 -4.88
C LEU A 109 7.93 -5.69 -4.52
N GLN A 110 7.82 -5.38 -3.23
CA GLN A 110 7.12 -4.18 -2.79
C GLN A 110 8.04 -2.96 -2.91
N THR A 111 7.58 -1.94 -3.65
CA THR A 111 8.31 -0.68 -3.84
C THR A 111 7.45 0.50 -3.42
N LEU A 112 7.26 0.64 -2.11
CA LEU A 112 6.49 1.73 -1.51
C LEU A 112 7.14 3.08 -1.80
N GLY A 113 6.34 4.07 -2.19
CA GLY A 113 6.82 5.45 -2.40
C GLY A 113 7.71 5.68 -3.63
N THR A 114 8.08 4.64 -4.38
CA THR A 114 8.93 4.77 -5.58
C THR A 114 8.23 5.41 -6.79
N GLU A 115 6.90 5.54 -6.74
CA GLU A 115 6.06 6.18 -7.75
C GLU A 115 5.84 7.69 -7.49
N GLN A 116 6.48 8.26 -6.46
CA GLN A 116 6.23 9.63 -5.98
C GLN A 116 7.03 10.72 -6.71
N ALA A 117 7.86 10.35 -7.69
CA ALA A 117 8.66 11.29 -8.50
C ALA A 117 7.84 12.06 -9.55
N LYS A 118 6.58 12.39 -9.24
CA LYS A 118 5.73 13.26 -10.08
C LYS A 118 5.49 14.57 -9.34
N SER A 119 6.25 15.60 -9.71
CA SER A 119 5.94 16.99 -9.37
C SER A 119 4.77 17.46 -10.24
N PHE A 120 3.71 17.94 -9.59
CA PHE A 120 2.66 18.70 -10.27
C PHE A 120 3.14 20.14 -10.45
N PHE A 121 2.93 20.70 -11.65
CA PHE A 121 3.27 22.10 -11.93
C PHE A 121 2.57 23.01 -10.92
N GLY A 122 3.33 23.70 -10.07
CA GLY A 122 2.81 24.61 -9.04
C GLY A 122 2.61 24.00 -7.64
N MET A 123 2.97 22.73 -7.40
CA MET A 123 3.03 22.14 -6.05
C MET A 123 4.46 21.64 -5.76
N PRO A 124 5.01 21.90 -4.56
CA PRO A 124 6.31 21.35 -4.18
C PRO A 124 6.26 19.82 -4.22
N GLU A 125 7.37 19.21 -4.63
CA GLU A 125 7.56 17.76 -4.57
C GLU A 125 7.24 17.27 -3.15
N VAL A 126 6.36 16.27 -3.03
CA VAL A 126 6.02 15.68 -1.73
C VAL A 126 7.23 14.87 -1.29
N GLN A 127 8.15 15.54 -0.59
CA GLN A 127 9.29 14.91 0.06
C GLN A 127 8.73 13.93 1.08
N GLY A 128 8.99 12.64 0.89
CA GLY A 128 8.68 11.60 1.86
C GLY A 128 9.40 11.90 3.17
N SER A 129 8.73 12.59 4.09
CA SER A 129 9.23 12.79 5.44
C SER A 129 9.29 11.45 6.15
N ILE A 130 10.40 11.22 6.86
CA ILE A 130 10.61 10.07 7.75
C ILE A 130 9.44 10.03 8.75
N LEU A 131 8.69 8.92 8.77
CA LEU A 131 7.53 8.74 9.64
C LEU A 131 7.96 8.48 11.09
N PRO A 132 7.46 9.23 12.09
CA PRO A 132 7.51 8.79 13.48
C PRO A 132 6.28 7.89 13.71
N PHE A 133 6.46 6.58 13.67
CA PHE A 133 5.42 5.64 14.08
C PHE A 133 5.36 5.59 15.60
N ALA A 134 4.26 6.06 16.19
CA ALA A 134 3.87 5.67 17.53
C ALA A 134 3.31 4.25 17.45
N LEU A 135 4.04 3.27 17.97
CA LEU A 135 3.53 1.93 18.19
C LEU A 135 2.35 2.04 19.18
N PRO A 136 1.14 1.60 18.84
CA PRO A 136 0.09 1.47 19.84
C PRO A 136 0.47 0.35 20.81
N GLU A 137 0.37 0.65 22.11
CA GLU A 137 0.53 -0.33 23.17
C GLU A 137 -0.58 -1.41 23.06
N LEU A 138 -0.20 -2.68 23.21
CA LEU A 138 -1.06 -3.88 23.06
C LEU A 138 -2.20 -3.95 24.08
#